data_AF-A0A316FKG4-F1
#
_entry.id   AF-A0A316FKG4-F1
#
_cell.length_a   1.000
_cell.length_b   1.000
_cell.length_c   1.000
_cell.angle_alpha   90.00
_cell.angle_beta   90.00
_cell.angle_gamma   90.00
#
_symmetry.space_group_name_H-M   'P 1'
#
loop_
_entity.id
_entity.type
_entity.pdbx_description
1 polymer ?
#
loop_
_entity_poly.entity_id
_entity_poly.type
_entity_poly.pdbx_seq_one_letter_code
_entity_poly.pdbx_strand_id
1 'polypeptide(L)'
;MHRLGLVDGRLTPLDHEAGELRREELLALLGGPPLPCLRAVTTATRQPECLDEVRARLDHGDHAGATAVIAELLGPDLEPEGALREVLTDAEAGRIEHGLYRAGLATGLNAPIGSPKDRAGRRGRHHRLPKNRLAKSRLAKTRLRLPKRAAVLR
;
A
#
# COMPACT_ATOMS: atom_id res chain seq x y z
N MET A 1 32.48 7.04 14.49
CA MET A 1 31.19 7.50 13.95
C MET A 1 31.29 7.39 12.44
N HIS A 2 30.40 6.65 11.78
CA HIS A 2 30.40 6.47 10.33
C HIS A 2 29.20 7.22 9.72
N ARG A 3 29.29 7.58 8.45
CA ARG A 3 28.30 8.35 7.70
C ARG A 3 27.37 7.45 6.92
N LEU A 4 26.09 7.77 6.99
CA LEU A 4 25.04 7.22 6.14
C LEU A 4 24.57 8.33 5.20
N GLY A 5 24.23 7.98 3.97
CA GLY A 5 23.69 8.91 2.99
C GLY A 5 22.61 8.25 2.13
N LEU A 6 21.78 9.07 1.49
CA LEU A 6 20.81 8.60 0.49
C LEU A 6 21.47 8.66 -0.89
N VAL A 7 21.63 7.52 -1.55
CA VAL A 7 22.19 7.40 -2.90
C VAL A 7 21.20 6.63 -3.74
N ASP A 8 20.72 7.22 -4.84
CA ASP A 8 19.68 6.64 -5.71
C ASP A 8 18.43 6.17 -4.94
N GLY A 9 18.03 6.94 -3.92
CA GLY A 9 16.89 6.60 -3.06
C GLY A 9 17.18 5.54 -1.98
N ARG A 10 18.40 4.97 -1.92
CA ARG A 10 18.79 3.97 -0.90
C ARG A 10 19.67 4.55 0.20
N LEU A 11 19.33 4.23 1.45
CA LEU A 11 20.19 4.50 2.60
C LEU A 11 21.45 3.63 2.51
N THR A 12 22.61 4.28 2.36
CA THR A 12 23.88 3.64 2.01
C THR A 12 25.00 4.07 2.98
N PRO A 13 25.86 3.15 3.45
CA PRO A 13 27.07 3.48 4.18
C PRO A 13 28.09 4.17 3.26
N LEU A 14 28.49 5.39 3.59
CA LEU A 14 29.40 6.19 2.74
C LEU A 14 30.87 5.92 3.00
N ASP A 15 31.20 5.30 4.13
CA ASP A 15 32.58 5.07 4.57
C ASP A 15 33.10 3.67 4.24
N HIS A 16 32.32 2.86 3.52
CA HIS A 16 32.68 1.49 3.17
C HIS A 16 32.56 1.26 1.66
N GLU A 17 33.53 0.55 1.09
CA GLU A 17 33.43 0.08 -0.28
C GLU A 17 32.52 -1.15 -0.39
N ALA A 18 32.01 -1.42 -1.60
CA ALA A 18 31.06 -2.51 -1.82
C ALA A 18 31.64 -3.89 -1.44
N GLY A 19 32.95 -4.11 -1.63
CA GLY A 19 33.63 -5.36 -1.25
C GLY A 19 33.70 -5.57 0.26
N GLU A 20 33.99 -4.50 1.00
CA GLU A 20 33.98 -4.50 2.47
C GLU A 20 32.57 -4.77 3.00
N LEU A 21 31.56 -4.05 2.50
CA LEU A 21 30.16 -4.27 2.87
C LEU A 21 29.73 -5.72 2.61
N ARG A 22 30.09 -6.28 1.45
CA ARG A 22 29.72 -7.65 1.10
C ARG A 22 30.33 -8.68 2.03
N ARG A 23 31.58 -8.48 2.45
CA ARG A 23 32.25 -9.35 3.43
C ARG A 23 31.53 -9.28 4.78
N GLU A 24 31.17 -8.09 5.22
CA GLU A 24 30.50 -7.87 6.50
C GLU A 24 29.08 -8.43 6.52
N GLU A 25 28.35 -8.35 5.40
CA GLU A 25 27.08 -9.06 5.22
C GLU A 25 27.24 -10.58 5.42
N LEU A 26 28.28 -11.16 4.81
CA LEU A 26 28.56 -12.60 4.95
C LEU A 26 28.95 -12.96 6.39
N LEU A 27 29.76 -12.15 7.06
CA LEU A 27 30.12 -12.36 8.47
C LEU A 27 28.88 -12.30 9.36
N ALA A 28 27.97 -11.36 9.10
CA ALA A 28 26.71 -11.25 9.83
C ALA A 28 25.81 -12.48 9.64
N LEU A 29 25.70 -12.97 8.40
CA LEU A 29 24.96 -14.20 8.08
C LEU A 29 25.55 -15.44 8.77
N LEU A 30 26.87 -15.46 9.00
CA LEU A 30 27.57 -16.53 9.72
C LEU A 30 27.54 -16.37 11.26
N GLY A 31 26.74 -15.43 11.78
CA GLY A 31 26.54 -15.21 13.21
C GLY A 31 27.51 -14.22 13.84
N GLY A 32 28.34 -13.54 13.04
CA GLY A 32 29.14 -12.40 13.50
C GLY A 32 28.28 -11.17 13.76
N PRO A 33 28.71 -10.23 14.63
CA PRO A 33 28.02 -8.97 14.81
C PRO A 33 28.21 -8.09 13.56
N PRO A 34 27.13 -7.64 12.89
CA PRO A 34 27.25 -6.75 11.73
C PRO A 34 27.81 -5.38 12.12
N LEU A 35 28.48 -4.73 11.16
CA LEU A 35 28.94 -3.35 11.30
C LEU A 35 27.79 -2.42 11.74
N PRO A 36 28.06 -1.38 12.56
CA PRO A 36 27.04 -0.44 13.01
C PRO A 36 26.26 0.22 11.87
N CYS A 37 26.93 0.57 10.76
CA CYS A 37 26.27 1.13 9.57
C CYS A 37 25.29 0.16 8.94
N LEU A 38 25.72 -1.10 8.81
CA LEU A 38 24.94 -2.14 8.18
C LEU A 38 23.70 -2.45 9.03
N ARG A 39 23.89 -2.51 10.36
CA ARG A 39 22.78 -2.58 11.33
C ARG A 39 21.80 -1.44 11.18
N ALA A 40 22.29 -0.21 11.08
CA ALA A 40 21.43 0.96 10.92
C ALA A 40 20.60 0.90 9.64
N VAL A 41 21.22 0.53 8.50
CA VAL A 41 20.52 0.35 7.22
C VAL A 41 19.47 -0.76 7.33
N THR A 42 19.84 -1.96 7.80
CA THR A 42 18.90 -3.08 7.96
C THR A 42 17.73 -2.72 8.87
N THR A 43 17.98 -1.94 9.94
CA THR A 43 16.93 -1.51 10.86
C THR A 43 15.97 -0.54 10.18
N ALA A 44 16.50 0.46 9.45
CA ALA A 44 15.70 1.42 8.70
C ALA A 44 14.84 0.74 7.62
N THR A 45 15.38 -0.25 6.91
CA THR A 45 14.62 -1.02 5.90
C THR A 45 13.51 -1.89 6.51
N ARG A 46 13.68 -2.37 7.75
CA ARG A 46 12.66 -3.19 8.43
C ARG A 46 11.51 -2.39 9.04
N GLN A 47 11.76 -1.14 9.38
CA GLN A 47 10.78 -0.21 9.93
C GLN A 47 10.86 1.14 9.20
N PRO A 48 10.44 1.17 7.92
CA PRO A 48 10.47 2.40 7.14
C PRO A 48 9.43 3.38 7.66
N GLU A 49 9.73 4.68 7.59
CA GLU A 49 8.83 5.74 8.05
C GLU A 49 7.49 5.77 7.28
N CYS A 50 7.48 5.27 6.04
CA CYS A 50 6.28 5.17 5.22
C CYS A 50 5.33 4.03 5.64
N LEU A 51 5.67 3.23 6.65
CA LEU A 51 4.90 2.04 7.04
C LEU A 51 3.43 2.37 7.34
N ASP A 52 3.17 3.47 8.04
CA ASP A 52 1.80 3.87 8.39
C ASP A 52 0.99 4.30 7.17
N GLU A 53 1.60 4.99 6.20
CA GLU A 53 0.94 5.33 4.94
C GLU A 53 0.60 4.07 4.13
N VAL A 54 1.54 3.12 4.06
CA VAL A 54 1.33 1.84 3.38
C VAL A 54 0.18 1.07 4.02
N ARG A 55 0.14 0.99 5.36
CA ARG A 55 -0.95 0.33 6.10
C ARG A 55 -2.30 0.96 5.76
N ALA A 56 -2.40 2.29 5.83
CA ALA A 56 -3.64 2.99 5.51
C ALA A 56 -4.13 2.70 4.08
N ARG A 57 -3.23 2.67 3.09
CA ARG A 57 -3.58 2.33 1.70
C ARG A 57 -4.07 0.90 1.56
N LEU A 58 -3.41 -0.05 2.21
CA LEU A 58 -3.78 -1.46 2.20
C LEU A 58 -5.12 -1.70 2.89
N ASP A 59 -5.39 -1.02 4.00
CA ASP A 59 -6.68 -1.04 4.69
C ASP A 59 -7.82 -0.52 3.80
N HIS A 60 -7.51 0.38 2.86
CA HIS A 60 -8.44 0.87 1.84
C HIS A 60 -8.48 0.01 0.57
N GLY A 61 -7.65 -1.04 0.46
CA GLY A 61 -7.52 -1.90 -0.71
C GLY A 61 -6.74 -1.29 -1.88
N ASP A 62 -6.05 -0.15 -1.67
CA ASP A 62 -5.18 0.49 -2.67
C ASP A 62 -3.79 -0.16 -2.68
N HIS A 63 -3.73 -1.36 -3.23
CA HIS A 63 -2.47 -2.10 -3.30
C HIS A 63 -1.49 -1.54 -4.33
N ALA A 64 -1.99 -1.02 -5.45
CA ALA A 64 -1.14 -0.42 -6.49
C ALA A 64 -0.45 0.84 -5.95
N GLY A 65 -1.19 1.70 -5.24
CA GLY A 65 -0.63 2.86 -4.57
C GLY A 65 0.33 2.48 -3.44
N ALA A 66 0.00 1.46 -2.64
CA ALA A 66 0.92 0.95 -1.63
C ALA A 66 2.25 0.48 -2.23
N THR A 67 2.22 -0.31 -3.30
CA THR A 67 3.44 -0.76 -3.99
C THR A 67 4.21 0.38 -4.64
N ALA A 68 3.54 1.42 -5.14
CA ALA A 68 4.20 2.58 -5.73
C ALA A 68 5.00 3.38 -4.69
N VAL A 69 4.43 3.62 -3.50
CA VAL A 69 5.12 4.29 -2.39
C VAL A 69 6.36 3.49 -1.96
N ILE A 70 6.25 2.17 -1.88
CA ILE A 70 7.37 1.29 -1.52
C ILE A 70 8.45 1.35 -2.61
N ALA A 71 8.08 1.26 -3.88
CA ALA A 71 9.04 1.29 -4.99
C ALA A 71 9.77 2.64 -5.09
N GLU A 72 9.10 3.75 -4.74
CA GLU A 72 9.74 5.07 -4.65
C GLU A 72 10.77 5.14 -3.52
N LEU A 73 10.49 4.51 -2.37
CA LEU A 73 11.35 4.55 -1.20
C LEU A 73 12.52 3.55 -1.25
N LEU A 74 12.26 2.33 -1.71
CA LEU A 74 13.20 1.20 -1.62
C LEU A 74 13.83 0.84 -2.97
N GLY A 75 13.26 1.32 -4.08
CA GLY A 75 13.57 0.88 -5.42
C GLY A 75 12.76 -0.37 -5.82
N PRO A 76 12.59 -0.62 -7.14
CA PRO A 76 11.73 -1.68 -7.65
C PRO A 76 12.24 -3.11 -7.37
N ASP A 77 13.55 -3.26 -7.14
CA ASP A 77 14.20 -4.57 -6.98
C ASP A 77 14.40 -4.98 -5.51
N LEU A 78 14.03 -4.11 -4.56
CA LEU A 78 14.21 -4.41 -3.15
C LEU A 78 13.00 -5.12 -2.57
N GLU A 79 13.22 -6.35 -2.12
CA GLU A 79 12.23 -7.08 -1.34
C GLU A 79 12.12 -6.47 0.07
N PRO A 80 10.92 -6.04 0.50
CA PRO A 80 10.73 -5.51 1.84
C PRO A 80 10.95 -6.62 2.89
N GLU A 81 11.48 -6.23 4.04
CA GLU A 81 11.67 -7.10 5.21
C GLU A 81 10.89 -6.57 6.43
N GLY A 82 10.76 -7.41 7.45
CA GLY A 82 10.20 -7.03 8.75
C GLY A 82 8.74 -6.60 8.66
N ALA A 83 8.39 -5.53 9.38
CA ALA A 83 7.01 -5.08 9.54
C ALA A 83 6.34 -4.73 8.21
N LEU A 84 7.10 -4.15 7.26
CA LEU A 84 6.57 -3.84 5.93
C LEU A 84 6.20 -5.12 5.16
N ARG A 85 7.02 -6.18 5.26
CA ARG A 85 6.74 -7.49 4.64
C ARG A 85 5.52 -8.17 5.26
N GLU A 86 5.40 -8.13 6.58
CA GLU A 86 4.26 -8.68 7.31
C GLU A 86 2.96 -8.02 6.87
N VAL A 87 2.93 -6.69 6.84
CA VAL A 87 1.76 -5.90 6.40
C VAL A 87 1.35 -6.23 4.96
N LEU A 88 2.30 -6.39 4.03
CA LEU A 88 1.99 -6.79 2.65
C LEU A 88 1.44 -8.21 2.56
N THR A 89 2.05 -9.14 3.32
CA THR A 89 1.63 -10.54 3.36
C THR A 89 0.20 -10.66 3.90
N ASP A 90 -0.11 -9.94 4.98
CA ASP A 90 -1.45 -9.92 5.58
C ASP A 90 -2.48 -9.32 4.63
N ALA A 91 -2.12 -8.23 3.94
CA ALA A 91 -3.00 -7.59 2.97
C ALA A 91 -3.27 -8.49 1.74
N GLU A 92 -2.28 -9.27 1.30
CA GLU A 92 -2.44 -10.25 0.23
C GLU A 92 -3.31 -11.42 0.67
N ALA A 93 -3.06 -11.97 1.86
CA ALA A 93 -3.88 -13.02 2.46
C ALA A 93 -5.35 -12.58 2.57
N GLY A 94 -5.60 -11.36 3.07
CA GLY A 94 -6.94 -10.78 3.14
C GLY A 94 -7.59 -10.59 1.77
N ARG A 95 -6.83 -10.17 0.74
CA ARG A 95 -7.36 -10.04 -0.63
C ARG A 95 -7.76 -11.39 -1.20
N ILE A 96 -6.94 -12.43 -1.01
CA ILE A 96 -7.22 -13.79 -1.46
C ILE A 96 -8.47 -14.32 -0.74
N GLU A 97 -8.53 -14.21 0.59
CA GLU A 97 -9.68 -14.63 1.38
C GLU A 97 -10.96 -13.93 0.93
N HIS A 98 -10.91 -12.61 0.74
CA HIS A 98 -12.04 -11.83 0.24
C HIS A 98 -12.47 -12.28 -1.17
N GLY A 99 -11.50 -12.58 -2.04
CA GLY A 99 -11.75 -13.13 -3.37
C GLY A 99 -12.45 -14.48 -3.32
N LEU A 100 -11.97 -15.41 -2.49
CA LEU A 100 -12.58 -16.72 -2.27
C LEU A 100 -14.01 -16.58 -1.73
N TYR A 101 -14.23 -15.68 -0.77
CA TYR A 101 -15.55 -15.37 -0.25
C TYR A 101 -16.51 -14.88 -1.35
N ARG A 102 -16.07 -13.92 -2.18
CA ARG A 102 -16.87 -13.35 -3.27
C ARG A 102 -17.17 -14.35 -4.39
N ALA A 103 -16.27 -15.32 -4.60
CA ALA A 103 -16.46 -16.45 -5.51
C ALA A 103 -17.35 -17.55 -4.93
N GLY A 104 -17.63 -17.53 -3.62
CA GLY A 104 -18.33 -18.61 -2.93
C GLY A 104 -17.48 -19.84 -2.70
N LEU A 105 -16.16 -19.70 -2.80
CA LEU A 105 -15.15 -20.74 -2.60
C LEU A 105 -14.51 -20.70 -1.20
N ALA A 106 -14.93 -19.77 -0.33
CA ALA A 106 -14.49 -19.73 1.06
C ALA A 106 -14.91 -21.00 1.80
N THR A 107 -13.95 -21.63 2.51
CA THR A 107 -14.15 -22.79 3.37
C THR A 107 -14.11 -22.36 4.84
N GLY A 108 -14.88 -23.00 5.73
CA GLY A 108 -14.90 -22.70 7.17
C GLY A 108 -15.98 -21.69 7.63
N LEU A 109 -15.80 -21.06 8.80
CA LEU A 109 -16.79 -20.14 9.42
C LEU A 109 -17.12 -18.90 8.57
N ASN A 110 -16.21 -18.52 7.68
CA ASN A 110 -16.40 -17.42 6.73
C ASN A 110 -17.14 -17.88 5.46
N ALA A 111 -17.51 -19.16 5.37
CA ALA A 111 -18.30 -19.65 4.26
C ALA A 111 -19.66 -18.93 4.25
N PRO A 112 -20.02 -18.29 3.14
CA PRO A 112 -21.24 -17.52 3.08
C PRO A 112 -22.49 -18.42 3.27
N ILE A 113 -23.36 -18.03 4.20
CA ILE A 113 -24.60 -18.72 4.57
C ILE A 113 -25.63 -18.47 3.46
N GLY A 114 -25.79 -19.40 2.52
CA GLY A 114 -26.81 -19.33 1.46
C GLY A 114 -26.38 -20.05 0.20
N SER A 115 -27.32 -20.61 -0.57
CA SER A 115 -26.99 -21.41 -1.74
C SER A 115 -26.36 -20.54 -2.85
N PRO A 116 -25.48 -21.09 -3.71
CA PRO A 116 -24.91 -20.35 -4.85
C PRO A 116 -25.97 -19.70 -5.76
N LYS A 117 -27.15 -20.34 -5.89
CA LYS A 117 -28.30 -19.82 -6.64
C LYS A 117 -28.88 -18.53 -6.05
N ASP A 118 -28.90 -18.37 -4.73
CA ASP A 118 -29.46 -17.18 -4.07
C ASP A 118 -28.61 -15.93 -4.29
N ARG A 119 -27.32 -16.09 -4.64
CA ARG A 119 -26.38 -14.97 -4.85
C ARG A 119 -26.32 -14.47 -6.29
N ALA A 120 -26.56 -15.33 -7.28
CA ALA A 120 -26.69 -14.91 -8.67
C ALA A 120 -27.84 -13.89 -8.85
N GLY A 121 -28.91 -14.02 -8.04
CA GLY A 121 -30.02 -13.07 -8.01
C GLY A 121 -29.71 -11.70 -7.38
N ARG A 122 -28.56 -11.53 -6.71
CA ARG A 122 -28.14 -10.26 -6.06
C ARG A 122 -27.18 -9.41 -6.89
N ARG A 123 -26.83 -9.81 -8.12
CA ARG A 123 -26.03 -9.00 -9.05
C ARG A 123 -26.87 -8.24 -10.10
N GLY A 124 -28.20 -8.21 -9.94
CA GLY A 124 -29.12 -7.73 -10.98
C GLY A 124 -30.21 -6.76 -10.55
N ARG A 125 -30.10 -6.13 -9.38
CA ARG A 125 -31.02 -5.03 -8.99
C ARG A 125 -30.31 -3.69 -9.01
N HIS A 126 -29.83 -3.31 -10.20
CA HIS A 126 -29.78 -1.88 -10.52
C HIS A 126 -31.22 -1.38 -10.44
N HIS A 127 -31.50 -0.52 -9.46
CA HIS A 127 -32.71 0.29 -9.48
C HIS A 127 -32.75 1.02 -10.82
N ARG A 128 -33.59 0.53 -11.75
CA ARG A 128 -34.05 1.34 -12.89
C ARG A 128 -34.80 2.51 -12.27
N LEU A 129 -34.13 3.65 -12.14
CA LEU A 129 -34.84 4.92 -11.99
C LEU A 129 -35.81 5.02 -13.19
N PRO A 130 -37.11 5.25 -12.95
CA PRO A 130 -38.07 5.34 -14.03
C PRO A 130 -37.71 6.54 -14.92
N LYS A 131 -37.46 6.28 -16.21
CA LYS A 131 -37.33 7.33 -17.22
C LYS A 131 -38.71 7.91 -17.51
N ASN A 132 -39.19 8.80 -16.65
CA ASN A 132 -40.33 9.63 -17.00
C ASN A 132 -39.87 10.82 -17.84
N ARG A 133 -40.22 10.73 -19.12
CA ARG A 133 -40.23 11.81 -20.09
C ARG A 133 -41.14 12.95 -19.62
N LEU A 134 -40.60 14.16 -19.76
CA LEU A 134 -41.26 15.42 -20.10
C LEU A 134 -42.17 16.08 -19.04
N ALA A 135 -41.65 17.13 -18.41
CA ALA A 135 -42.39 18.39 -18.33
C ALA A 135 -41.42 19.58 -18.33
N LYS A 136 -41.66 20.50 -19.26
CA LYS A 136 -40.97 21.77 -19.44
C LYS A 136 -41.18 22.66 -18.21
N SER A 137 -40.14 23.34 -17.73
CA SER A 137 -40.31 24.69 -17.21
C SER A 137 -39.04 25.52 -17.46
N ARG A 138 -39.29 26.68 -18.07
CA ARG A 138 -38.38 27.80 -18.27
C ARG A 138 -38.08 28.49 -16.92
N LEU A 139 -37.11 29.41 -16.98
CA LEU A 139 -36.67 30.40 -15.96
C LEU A 139 -35.64 29.84 -14.96
N ALA A 140 -34.53 30.50 -14.64
CA ALA A 140 -34.00 31.80 -15.01
C ALA A 140 -32.48 31.84 -14.72
N LYS A 141 -31.78 32.74 -15.40
CA LYS A 141 -30.44 33.23 -15.07
C LYS A 141 -30.29 33.53 -13.58
N THR A 142 -29.22 33.03 -12.96
CA THR A 142 -28.52 33.76 -11.91
C THR A 142 -27.03 33.41 -11.93
N ARG A 143 -26.23 34.42 -12.27
CA ARG A 143 -24.78 34.45 -12.06
C ARG A 143 -24.52 34.64 -10.56
N LEU A 144 -23.66 33.83 -9.97
CA LEU A 144 -22.88 34.16 -8.77
C LEU A 144 -21.58 33.36 -8.84
N ARG A 145 -20.51 33.95 -9.38
CA ARG A 145 -19.39 34.57 -8.64
C ARG A 145 -18.65 33.59 -7.72
N LEU A 146 -17.54 33.04 -8.24
CA LEU A 146 -16.45 32.48 -7.42
C LEU A 146 -15.81 33.57 -6.56
N PRO A 147 -15.50 33.31 -5.28
CA PRO A 147 -14.39 33.97 -4.63
C PRO A 147 -13.12 33.11 -4.75
N LYS A 148 -12.09 33.72 -5.36
CA LYS A 148 -10.69 33.37 -5.12
C LYS A 148 -10.35 33.68 -3.66
N ARG A 149 -9.60 32.80 -2.99
CA ARG A 149 -8.66 33.10 -1.89
C ARG A 149 -7.82 31.83 -1.66
N ALA A 150 -6.58 31.80 -2.14
CA ALA A 150 -5.36 32.38 -1.55
C ALA A 150 -4.82 31.52 -0.38
N ALA A 151 -3.60 31.03 -0.60
CA ALA A 151 -2.76 30.25 0.30
C ALA A 151 -2.44 30.97 1.61
N VAL A 152 -2.22 30.22 2.69
CA VAL A 152 -1.22 30.54 3.73
C VAL A 152 -0.68 29.22 4.33
N LEU A 153 0.64 29.06 4.23
CA LEU A 153 1.50 28.17 5.00
C LEU A 153 1.61 28.66 6.45
N ARG A 154 1.62 27.74 7.41
CA ARG A 154 2.40 27.87 8.65
C ARG A 154 2.93 26.50 9.05
#